data_AF-A0A4R9EMV0-F1
#
_entry.id   AF-A0A4R9EMV0-F1
#
_cell.length_a   1.000
_cell.length_b   1.000
_cell.length_c   1.000
_cell.angle_alpha   90.00
_cell.angle_beta   90.00
_cell.angle_gamma   90.00
#
_symmetry.space_group_name_H-M   'P 1'
#
loop_
_entity.id
_entity.type
_entity.pdbx_description
1 polymer ?
#
loop_
_entity_poly.entity_id
_entity_poly.type
_entity_poly.pdbx_seq_one_letter_code
_entity_poly.pdbx_strand_id
1 'polypeptide(L)'
;MIRALAAAVRLRACTTEQLIAHTEHPLRRTNHRRPPITALRLAYRLASGYTPPFKENAAIVAALRAGGWPARLALGADPVPDHSGRRHLHAWIELDDQPIATSLPAHTYLADLTRFPPT
;
A
#
# COMPACT_ATOMS: atom_id res chain seq x y z
N MET A 1 -12.40 -11.93 0.59
CA MET A 1 -12.66 -11.05 -0.58
C MET A 1 -13.71 -9.99 -0.27
N ILE A 2 -14.96 -10.34 0.02
CA ILE A 2 -16.07 -9.37 0.26
C ILE A 2 -15.75 -8.34 1.35
N ARG A 3 -15.20 -8.79 2.50
CA ARG A 3 -14.81 -7.88 3.60
C ARG A 3 -13.79 -6.82 3.20
N ALA A 4 -12.79 -7.18 2.40
CA ALA A 4 -11.75 -6.25 1.96
C ALA A 4 -12.28 -5.27 0.92
N LEU A 5 -13.15 -5.71 0.01
CA LEU A 5 -13.83 -4.81 -0.94
C LEU A 5 -14.71 -3.79 -0.21
N ALA A 6 -15.52 -4.24 0.75
CA ALA A 6 -16.33 -3.35 1.57
C ALA A 6 -15.47 -2.38 2.40
N ALA A 7 -14.34 -2.85 2.92
CA ALA A 7 -13.37 -2.00 3.61
C ALA A 7 -12.80 -0.93 2.68
N ALA A 8 -12.34 -1.29 1.48
CA ALA A 8 -11.82 -0.34 0.50
C ALA A 8 -12.81 0.79 0.21
N VAL A 9 -14.09 0.46 -0.02
CA VAL A 9 -15.14 1.47 -0.25
C VAL A 9 -15.37 2.35 0.98
N ARG A 10 -15.37 1.79 2.19
CA ARG A 10 -15.56 2.57 3.44
C ARG A 10 -14.39 3.52 3.69
N LEU A 11 -13.17 3.07 3.41
CA LEU A 11 -11.93 3.82 3.65
C LEU A 11 -11.78 5.05 2.72
N ARG A 12 -12.65 5.21 1.71
CA ARG A 12 -12.65 6.42 0.84
C ARG A 12 -12.84 7.72 1.63
N ALA A 13 -13.64 7.67 2.70
CA ALA A 13 -13.98 8.83 3.52
C ALA A 13 -12.89 9.15 4.57
N CYS A 14 -11.92 8.26 4.75
CA CYS A 14 -10.86 8.44 5.73
C CYS A 14 -9.81 9.46 5.27
N THR A 15 -9.28 10.19 6.24
CA THR A 15 -8.08 11.01 6.06
C THR A 15 -6.84 10.12 5.94
N THR A 16 -5.76 10.66 5.39
CA THR A 16 -4.49 9.92 5.26
C THR A 16 -3.98 9.41 6.62
N GLU A 17 -4.09 10.23 7.66
CA GLU A 17 -3.70 9.85 9.03
C GLU A 17 -4.51 8.67 9.57
N GLN A 18 -5.82 8.69 9.35
CA GLN A 18 -6.69 7.58 9.75
C GLN A 18 -6.34 6.28 9.02
N LEU A 19 -5.95 6.38 7.74
CA LEU A 19 -5.50 5.22 6.97
C LEU A 19 -4.18 4.67 7.54
N ILE A 20 -3.23 5.54 7.88
CA ILE A 20 -1.95 5.13 8.50
C ILE A 20 -2.22 4.38 9.81
N ALA A 21 -3.08 4.91 10.69
CA ALA A 21 -3.45 4.23 11.92
C ALA A 21 -4.04 2.82 11.68
N HIS A 22 -4.81 2.63 10.60
CA HIS A 22 -5.32 1.31 10.23
C HIS A 22 -4.23 0.34 9.76
N THR A 23 -3.13 0.85 9.19
CA THR A 23 -2.00 0.02 8.77
C THR A 23 -1.15 -0.48 9.95
N GLU A 24 -1.13 0.26 11.06
CA GLU A 24 -0.34 -0.05 12.26
C GLU A 24 -0.99 -1.12 13.15
N HIS A 25 -2.31 -1.31 13.06
CA HIS A 25 -3.02 -2.27 13.91
C HIS A 25 -2.63 -3.72 13.63
N PRO A 26 -2.37 -4.56 14.66
CA PRO A 26 -1.95 -5.94 14.49
C PRO A 26 -2.99 -6.78 13.73
N LEU A 27 -2.49 -7.72 12.92
CA LEU A 27 -3.35 -8.64 12.17
C LEU A 27 -4.09 -9.55 13.13
N ARG A 28 -5.42 -9.52 13.06
CA ARG A 28 -6.27 -10.39 13.89
C ARG A 28 -6.37 -11.83 13.38
N ARG A 29 -6.17 -12.04 12.08
CA ARG A 29 -6.22 -13.35 11.41
C ARG A 29 -5.39 -13.30 10.14
N THR A 30 -4.69 -14.39 9.84
CA THR A 30 -3.93 -14.59 8.60
C THR A 30 -4.77 -15.33 7.58
N ASN A 31 -4.73 -14.84 6.33
CA ASN A 31 -5.36 -15.45 5.18
C ASN A 31 -4.29 -15.86 4.19
N HIS A 32 -4.17 -17.17 3.95
CA HIS A 32 -3.14 -17.75 3.08
C HIS A 32 -3.52 -17.74 1.59
N ARG A 33 -4.72 -17.27 1.24
CA ARG A 33 -5.13 -17.16 -0.18
C ARG A 33 -4.46 -15.95 -0.83
N ARG A 34 -4.25 -16.01 -2.14
CA ARG A 34 -3.79 -14.83 -2.90
C ARG A 34 -4.75 -13.65 -2.71
N PRO A 35 -4.24 -12.47 -2.33
CA PRO A 35 -5.07 -11.29 -2.16
C PRO A 35 -5.52 -10.70 -3.50
N PRO A 36 -6.78 -10.21 -3.61
CA PRO A 36 -7.33 -9.67 -4.85
C PRO A 36 -6.97 -8.18 -5.02
N ILE A 37 -5.68 -7.84 -5.06
CA ILE A 37 -5.16 -6.46 -5.00
C ILE A 37 -5.73 -5.60 -6.13
N THR A 38 -5.72 -6.11 -7.36
CA THR A 38 -6.25 -5.41 -8.55
C THR A 38 -7.73 -5.06 -8.38
N ALA A 39 -8.52 -6.00 -7.83
CA ALA A 39 -9.94 -5.78 -7.60
C ALA A 39 -10.19 -4.75 -6.48
N LEU A 40 -9.39 -4.79 -5.41
CA LEU A 40 -9.47 -3.78 -4.34
C LEU A 40 -9.14 -2.39 -4.86
N ARG A 41 -8.11 -2.28 -5.70
CA ARG A 41 -7.69 -1.02 -6.30
C ARG A 41 -8.77 -0.46 -7.21
N LEU A 42 -9.31 -1.29 -8.10
CA LEU A 42 -10.40 -0.89 -8.99
C LEU A 42 -11.62 -0.43 -8.18
N ALA A 43 -12.02 -1.20 -7.17
CA ALA A 43 -13.14 -0.84 -6.31
C ALA A 43 -12.91 0.47 -5.55
N TYR A 44 -11.69 0.70 -5.04
CA TYR A 44 -11.32 1.95 -4.40
C TYR A 44 -11.42 3.13 -5.37
N ARG A 45 -10.76 3.06 -6.53
CA ARG A 45 -10.78 4.11 -7.56
C ARG A 45 -12.18 4.43 -8.06
N LEU A 46 -13.02 3.41 -8.27
CA LEU A 46 -14.42 3.60 -8.66
C LEU A 46 -15.20 4.35 -7.56
N ALA A 47 -14.85 4.15 -6.29
CA ALA A 47 -15.53 4.77 -5.17
C ALA A 47 -14.97 6.17 -4.79
N SER A 48 -13.69 6.44 -5.03
CA SER A 48 -12.99 7.66 -4.59
C SER A 48 -12.53 8.58 -5.72
N GLY A 49 -12.60 8.14 -6.98
CA GLY A 49 -11.90 8.79 -8.08
C GLY A 49 -10.38 8.62 -7.97
N TYR A 50 -9.63 9.48 -8.70
CA TYR A 50 -8.18 9.49 -8.63
C TYR A 50 -7.70 10.16 -7.34
N THR A 51 -6.91 9.44 -6.55
CA THR A 51 -6.30 9.93 -5.30
C THR A 51 -4.78 9.88 -5.41
N PRO A 52 -4.04 10.68 -4.61
CA PRO A 52 -2.59 10.57 -4.54
C PRO A 52 -2.11 9.13 -4.27
N PRO A 53 -1.03 8.66 -4.90
CA PRO A 53 -0.57 7.26 -4.79
C PRO A 53 -0.35 6.79 -3.35
N PHE A 54 0.13 7.67 -2.47
CA PHE A 54 0.29 7.38 -1.05
C PHE A 54 -1.05 7.02 -0.37
N LYS A 55 -2.07 7.87 -0.56
CA LYS A 55 -3.40 7.66 0.03
C LYS A 55 -4.05 6.39 -0.51
N GLU A 56 -3.91 6.15 -1.81
CA GLU A 56 -4.38 4.92 -2.45
C GLU A 56 -3.73 3.69 -1.82
N ASN A 57 -2.40 3.66 -1.74
CA ASN A 57 -1.68 2.51 -1.18
C ASN A 57 -2.03 2.27 0.29
N ALA A 58 -2.16 3.32 1.09
CA ALA A 58 -2.59 3.22 2.49
C ALA A 58 -4.00 2.61 2.62
N ALA A 59 -4.95 3.03 1.77
CA ALA A 59 -6.30 2.47 1.77
C ALA A 59 -6.33 0.99 1.36
N ILE A 60 -5.52 0.60 0.37
CA ILE A 60 -5.42 -0.79 -0.07
C ILE A 60 -4.78 -1.67 1.02
N VAL A 61 -3.73 -1.19 1.69
CA VAL A 61 -3.12 -1.90 2.82
C VAL A 61 -4.13 -2.11 3.94
N ALA A 62 -4.84 -1.05 4.35
CA ALA A 62 -5.88 -1.15 5.38
C ALA A 62 -6.99 -2.14 4.98
N ALA A 63 -7.43 -2.15 3.71
CA ALA A 63 -8.40 -3.10 3.20
C ALA A 63 -7.88 -4.55 3.19
N LEU A 64 -6.62 -4.76 2.81
CA LEU A 64 -5.95 -6.07 2.85
C LEU A 64 -5.84 -6.58 4.29
N ARG A 65 -5.40 -5.75 5.24
CA ARG A 65 -5.34 -6.11 6.66
C ARG A 65 -6.72 -6.44 7.23
N ALA A 66 -7.76 -5.69 6.85
CA ALA A 66 -9.15 -6.00 7.22
C ALA A 66 -9.65 -7.35 6.64
N GLY A 67 -9.07 -7.78 5.52
CA GLY A 67 -9.29 -9.10 4.91
C GLY A 67 -8.43 -10.23 5.47
N GLY A 68 -7.52 -9.92 6.41
CA GLY A 68 -6.60 -10.85 7.05
C GLY A 68 -5.30 -11.10 6.30
N TRP A 69 -4.95 -10.25 5.33
CA TRP A 69 -3.67 -10.37 4.63
C TRP A 69 -2.59 -9.56 5.34
N PRO A 70 -1.35 -10.08 5.45
CA PRO A 70 -0.23 -9.42 6.12
C PRO A 70 0.39 -8.32 5.26
N ALA A 71 -0.44 -7.34 4.90
CA ALA A 71 -0.04 -6.22 4.07
C ALA A 71 0.57 -5.10 4.92
N ARG A 72 1.62 -4.45 4.39
CA ARG A 72 2.28 -3.29 5.00
C ARG A 72 2.41 -2.17 3.98
N LEU A 73 2.30 -0.93 4.46
CA LEU A 73 2.64 0.25 3.68
C LEU A 73 4.12 0.51 3.92
N ALA A 74 4.92 0.44 2.86
CA ALA A 74 6.34 0.69 2.92
C ALA A 74 6.67 2.03 2.27
N LEU A 75 7.69 2.70 2.82
CA LEU A 75 8.18 3.98 2.37
C LEU A 75 9.67 3.89 2.10
N GLY A 76 10.11 4.64 1.10
CA GLY A 76 11.50 4.70 0.75
C GLY A 76 11.82 5.86 -0.18
N ALA A 77 13.11 6.03 -0.43
CA ALA A 77 13.61 7.06 -1.30
C ALA A 77 14.57 6.47 -2.34
N ASP A 78 14.73 7.18 -3.45
CA ASP A 78 15.79 6.87 -4.41
C ASP A 78 17.15 6.79 -3.69
N PRO A 79 17.98 5.77 -4.00
CA PRO A 79 19.29 5.63 -3.38
C PRO A 79 20.23 6.76 -3.80
N VAL A 80 20.07 7.26 -5.02
CA VAL A 80 20.86 8.30 -5.65
C VAL A 80 19.94 9.48 -5.97
N PRO A 81 20.33 10.73 -5.63
CA PRO A 81 19.56 11.90 -6.01
C PRO A 81 19.52 12.09 -7.53
N ASP A 82 18.49 12.75 -8.02
CA ASP A 82 18.37 13.13 -9.43
C ASP A 82 19.36 14.24 -9.84
N HIS A 83 19.28 14.67 -11.10
CA HIS A 83 20.10 15.75 -11.67
C HIS A 83 19.93 17.10 -10.95
N SER A 84 18.88 17.29 -10.16
CA SER A 84 18.64 18.48 -9.34
C SER A 84 19.12 18.32 -7.90
N GLY A 85 19.72 17.18 -7.55
CA GLY A 85 20.17 16.85 -6.20
C GLY A 85 19.05 16.37 -5.28
N ARG A 86 17.83 16.09 -5.81
CA ARG A 86 16.67 15.69 -5.00
C ARG A 86 16.50 14.18 -4.99
N ARG A 87 16.14 13.61 -3.83
CA ARG A 87 15.69 12.22 -3.70
C ARG A 87 14.18 12.19 -3.71
N HIS A 88 13.57 11.38 -4.57
CA HIS A 88 12.12 11.25 -4.60
C HIS A 88 11.67 10.24 -3.55
N LEU A 89 10.53 10.53 -2.92
CA LEU A 89 9.90 9.64 -1.95
C LEU A 89 8.87 8.77 -2.65
N HIS A 90 8.90 7.49 -2.31
CA HIS A 90 8.04 6.46 -2.86
C HIS A 90 7.30 5.73 -1.75
N ALA A 91 6.08 5.31 -2.07
CA ALA A 91 5.27 4.45 -1.22
C ALA A 91 4.81 3.22 -2.00
N TRP A 92 4.97 2.04 -1.45
CA TRP A 92 4.51 0.78 -2.04
C TRP A 92 3.84 -0.12 -1.01
N ILE A 93 3.26 -1.22 -1.50
CA ILE A 93 2.59 -2.21 -0.67
C ILE A 93 3.48 -3.45 -0.61
N GLU A 94 3.70 -3.95 0.59
CA GLU A 94 4.38 -5.23 0.83
C GLU A 94 3.37 -6.25 1.36
N LEU A 95 3.54 -7.51 0.98
CA LEU A 95 2.82 -8.66 1.53
C LEU A 95 3.87 -9.68 1.98
N ASP A 96 3.81 -10.11 3.23
CA ASP A 96 4.82 -11.02 3.81
C ASP A 96 6.26 -10.51 3.55
N ASP A 97 6.46 -9.20 3.77
CA ASP A 97 7.71 -8.45 3.55
C ASP A 97 8.25 -8.53 2.10
N GLN A 98 7.40 -8.92 1.15
CA GLN A 98 7.71 -8.90 -0.28
C GLN A 98 6.99 -7.73 -0.97
N PRO A 99 7.71 -6.88 -1.71
CA PRO A 99 7.09 -5.79 -2.45
C PRO A 99 6.18 -6.33 -3.53
N ILE A 100 5.02 -5.71 -3.69
CA ILE A 100 4.07 -6.05 -4.75
C ILE A 100 4.15 -4.98 -5.82
N ALA A 101 4.41 -5.39 -7.05
CA ALA A 101 4.29 -4.51 -8.20
C ALA A 101 2.83 -4.08 -8.34
N THR A 102 2.53 -2.83 -7.99
CA THR A 102 1.16 -2.32 -8.09
C THR A 102 1.00 -1.29 -9.22
N SER A 103 2.00 -0.46 -9.51
CA SER A 103 2.05 0.40 -10.72
C SER A 103 3.32 1.27 -10.69
N LEU A 104 4.30 0.98 -11.57
CA LEU A 104 5.64 1.62 -11.77
C LEU A 104 6.80 1.18 -10.84
N PRO A 105 8.04 1.05 -11.40
CA PRO A 105 8.52 -0.05 -12.24
C PRO A 105 8.72 -1.35 -11.43
N ALA A 106 9.10 -2.42 -12.14
CA ALA A 106 9.27 -3.80 -11.67
C ALA A 106 9.96 -3.95 -10.31
N HIS A 107 9.79 -5.12 -9.68
CA HIS A 107 10.50 -5.57 -8.47
C HIS A 107 11.98 -5.13 -8.40
N THR A 108 12.64 -5.02 -9.55
CA THR A 108 14.00 -4.51 -9.74
C THR A 108 14.23 -3.10 -9.17
N TYR A 109 13.32 -2.14 -9.34
CA TYR A 109 13.53 -0.77 -8.84
C TYR A 109 13.26 -0.63 -7.34
N LEU A 110 12.36 -1.47 -6.80
CA LEU A 110 12.03 -1.45 -5.36
C LEU A 110 13.15 -2.06 -4.50
N ALA A 111 13.97 -2.95 -5.07
CA ALA A 111 15.12 -3.52 -4.38
C ALA A 111 16.20 -2.48 -4.05
N ASP A 112 16.29 -1.41 -4.85
CA ASP A 112 17.31 -0.37 -4.72
C ASP A 112 16.84 0.82 -3.86
N LEU A 113 15.57 0.87 -3.44
CA LEU A 113 15.06 1.95 -2.59
C LEU A 113 15.56 1.81 -1.15
N THR A 114 15.99 2.93 -0.57
CA THR A 114 16.31 2.99 0.87
C THR A 114 15.01 2.94 1.67
N ARG A 115 14.80 1.89 2.48
CA ARG A 115 13.58 1.69 3.29
C ARG A 115 13.56 2.52 4.57
N PHE A 116 12.36 2.90 5.00
CA PHE A 116 12.12 3.55 6.30
C PHE A 116 11.01 2.84 7.11
N PRO A 117 11.26 2.49 8.40
CA PRO A 117 12.58 2.44 9.05
C PRO A 117 13.49 1.41 8.35
N PRO A 118 14.83 1.53 8.48
CA PRO A 118 15.74 0.56 7.89
C PRO A 118 15.46 -0.83 8.47
N THR A 119 15.22 -1.80 7.58
CA THR A 119 15.09 -3.24 7.89
C THR A 119 16.45 -3.86 8.16
#